data_AF-A0A8S0ZGQ5-F1
#
_entry.id   AF-A0A8S0ZGQ5-F1
#
_cell.length_a   1.000
_cell.length_b   1.000
_cell.length_c   1.000
_cell.angle_alpha   90.00
_cell.angle_beta   90.00
_cell.angle_gamma   90.00
#
_symmetry.space_group_name_H-M   'P 1'
#
loop_
_entity.id
_entity.type
_entity.pdbx_description
1 polymer ?
#
loop_
_entity_poly.entity_id
_entity_poly.type
_entity_poly.pdbx_seq_one_letter_code
_entity_poly.pdbx_strand_id
1 'polypeptide(L)'
;MWIAATRLGYCLYADPYQGRSERTETGLGRHVINKLITKVQEEFPNTDFSVYCDNFFTGLPLASDLKEKHVFLTGTVLCNRIENCPLKDAKECQKERRGYYDYQLDETNGICVVRWHDNSVVTLLSTEHGVQPIQTARRYSAALKSRIDVP
;
A
#
# COMPACT_ATOMS: atom_id res chain seq x y z
N MET A 1 3.41 -14.10 12.99
CA MET A 1 4.29 -13.08 13.60
C MET A 1 4.23 -11.86 12.71
N TRP A 2 4.08 -10.68 13.29
CA TRP A 2 4.09 -9.39 12.61
C TRP A 2 5.44 -8.73 12.82
N ILE A 3 6.00 -8.11 11.79
CA ILE A 3 7.37 -7.60 11.83
C ILE A 3 7.42 -6.21 11.22
N ALA A 4 8.05 -5.26 11.92
CA ALA A 4 8.56 -4.03 11.34
C ALA A 4 10.05 -4.20 11.07
N ALA A 5 10.45 -4.02 9.82
CA ALA A 5 11.84 -4.16 9.40
C ALA A 5 12.25 -3.00 8.49
N THR A 6 13.53 -2.69 8.51
CA THR A 6 14.12 -1.74 7.57
C THR A 6 14.17 -2.33 6.17
N ARG A 7 14.31 -1.46 5.15
CA ARG A 7 14.56 -1.87 3.75
C ARG A 7 15.78 -2.78 3.55
N LEU A 8 16.71 -2.82 4.51
CA LEU A 8 17.90 -3.68 4.47
C LEU A 8 17.69 -5.04 5.14
N GLY A 9 16.47 -5.32 5.63
CA GLY A 9 16.12 -6.58 6.28
C GLY A 9 16.41 -6.61 7.79
N TYR A 10 16.83 -5.50 8.40
CA TYR A 10 17.01 -5.43 9.85
C TYR A 10 15.66 -5.36 10.55
N CYS A 11 15.38 -6.31 11.44
CA CYS A 11 14.16 -6.36 12.25
C CYS A 11 14.23 -5.32 13.37
N LEU A 12 13.33 -4.34 13.35
CA LEU A 12 13.20 -3.33 14.40
C LEU A 12 12.31 -3.84 15.53
N TYR A 13 11.17 -4.42 15.18
CA TYR A 13 10.22 -4.92 16.16
C TYR A 13 9.46 -6.12 15.61
N ALA A 14 9.20 -7.10 16.48
CA ALA A 14 8.45 -8.31 16.14
C ALA A 14 7.36 -8.57 17.19
N ASP A 15 6.16 -8.89 16.71
CA ASP A 15 4.99 -9.20 17.54
C ASP A 15 4.45 -10.59 17.17
N PRO A 16 4.56 -11.59 18.06
CA PRO A 16 4.00 -12.92 17.82
C PRO A 16 2.47 -12.84 17.67
N TYR A 17 1.93 -13.42 16.58
CA TYR A 17 0.49 -13.53 16.40
C TYR A 17 -0.04 -14.72 17.19
N GLN A 18 -0.99 -14.51 18.09
CA GLN A 18 -1.43 -15.51 19.07
C GLN A 18 -2.77 -16.19 18.72
N GLY A 19 -3.29 -16.02 17.50
CA GLY A 19 -4.52 -16.69 17.02
C GLY A 19 -5.83 -16.16 17.60
N ARG A 20 -5.81 -15.52 18.77
CA ARG A 20 -6.94 -14.76 19.34
C ARG A 20 -6.53 -13.31 19.45
N SER A 21 -7.06 -12.47 18.56
CA SER A 21 -6.77 -11.04 18.60
C SER A 21 -7.48 -10.38 19.77
N GLU A 22 -6.86 -9.34 20.34
CA GLU A 22 -7.59 -8.34 21.10
C GLU A 22 -8.75 -7.83 20.22
N ARG A 23 -9.95 -7.68 20.81
CA ARG A 23 -11.08 -7.10 20.07
C ARG A 23 -10.79 -5.62 19.88
N THR A 24 -10.49 -5.23 18.66
CA THR A 24 -10.18 -3.84 18.31
C THR A 24 -11.29 -3.27 17.44
N GLU A 25 -11.82 -2.11 17.78
CA GLU A 25 -12.87 -1.42 17.01
C GLU A 25 -12.41 -1.05 15.59
N THR A 26 -11.10 -0.83 15.39
CA THR A 26 -10.50 -0.38 14.12
C THR A 26 -10.09 -1.51 13.17
N GLY A 27 -10.27 -2.78 13.58
CA GLY A 27 -9.84 -3.97 12.84
C GLY A 27 -8.36 -4.34 13.03
N LEU A 28 -8.06 -5.64 12.88
CA LEU A 28 -6.75 -6.23 13.24
C LEU A 28 -5.57 -5.59 12.49
N GLY A 29 -5.70 -5.37 11.16
CA GLY A 29 -4.60 -4.83 10.35
C GLY A 29 -4.17 -3.43 10.80
N ARG A 30 -5.12 -2.52 10.99
CA ARG A 30 -4.87 -1.15 11.46
C ARG A 30 -4.30 -1.13 12.87
N HIS A 31 -4.77 -2.02 13.75
CA HIS A 31 -4.22 -2.16 15.10
C HIS A 31 -2.75 -2.61 15.08
N VAL A 32 -2.43 -3.66 14.32
CA VAL A 32 -1.06 -4.18 14.21
C VAL A 32 -0.11 -3.10 13.70
N ILE A 33 -0.46 -2.38 12.62
CA ILE A 33 0.40 -1.32 12.08
C ILE A 33 0.60 -0.20 13.10
N ASN A 34 -0.46 0.29 13.75
CA ASN A 34 -0.29 1.34 14.76
C ASN A 34 0.64 0.89 15.89
N LYS A 35 0.48 -0.34 16.39
CA LYS A 35 1.36 -0.89 17.43
C LYS A 35 2.82 -0.95 16.99
N LEU A 36 3.08 -1.47 15.78
CA LEU A 36 4.43 -1.57 15.22
C LEU A 36 5.07 -0.18 15.03
N ILE A 37 4.32 0.76 14.44
CA ILE A 37 4.81 2.11 14.15
C ILE A 37 5.05 2.91 15.43
N THR A 38 4.17 2.81 16.43
CA THR A 38 4.41 3.46 17.73
C THR A 38 5.72 2.98 18.36
N LYS A 39 6.04 1.68 18.29
CA LYS A 39 7.32 1.17 18.79
C LYS A 39 8.52 1.69 18.03
N VAL A 40 8.42 1.78 16.70
CA VAL A 40 9.48 2.37 15.88
C VAL A 40 9.66 3.87 16.21
N GLN A 41 8.58 4.62 16.38
CA GLN A 41 8.65 6.06 16.72
C GLN A 41 9.17 6.32 18.14
N GLU A 42 8.90 5.43 19.11
CA GLU A 42 9.49 5.49 20.45
C GLU A 42 11.02 5.36 20.41
N GLU A 43 11.54 4.45 19.58
CA GLU A 43 12.99 4.25 19.41
C GLU A 43 13.66 5.36 18.60
N PHE A 44 12.95 5.92 17.62
CA PHE A 44 13.45 6.92 16.69
C PHE A 44 12.53 8.15 16.66
N PRO A 45 12.54 8.96 17.73
CA PRO A 45 11.66 10.12 17.84
C PRO A 45 11.99 11.19 16.80
N ASN A 46 10.99 11.99 16.43
CA ASN A 46 11.10 13.11 15.47
C ASN A 46 11.66 12.71 14.09
N THR A 47 11.41 11.47 13.68
CA THR A 47 11.82 10.95 12.37
C THR A 47 10.58 10.67 11.53
N ASP A 48 10.61 11.15 10.29
CA ASP A 48 9.59 10.84 9.29
C ASP A 48 9.88 9.45 8.69
N PHE A 49 8.85 8.63 8.52
CA PHE A 49 9.00 7.26 8.03
C PHE A 49 8.20 7.00 6.76
N SER A 50 8.84 6.35 5.78
CA SER A 50 8.17 5.73 4.63
C SER A 50 7.95 4.24 4.91
N VAL A 51 6.68 3.85 5.04
CA VAL A 51 6.25 2.51 5.41
C VAL A 51 5.64 1.80 4.21
N TYR A 52 6.10 0.57 3.96
CA TYR A 52 5.62 -0.26 2.87
C TYR A 52 4.86 -1.47 3.41
N CYS A 53 3.60 -1.63 3.01
CA CYS A 53 2.70 -2.66 3.53
C CYS A 53 2.05 -3.49 2.43
N ASP A 54 1.64 -4.72 2.78
CA ASP A 54 0.80 -5.55 1.92
C ASP A 54 -0.69 -5.11 1.98
N ASN A 55 -1.53 -5.80 1.19
CA ASN A 55 -2.97 -5.53 1.11
C ASN A 55 -3.79 -5.87 2.35
N PHE A 56 -3.24 -6.65 3.30
CA PHE A 56 -3.92 -6.99 4.53
C PHE A 56 -3.97 -5.80 5.48
N PHE A 57 -2.92 -4.98 5.48
CA PHE A 57 -2.79 -3.85 6.40
C PHE A 57 -3.30 -2.52 5.84
N THR A 58 -3.30 -2.33 4.52
CA THR A 58 -3.60 -1.04 3.88
C THR A 58 -5.09 -0.73 3.75
N GLY A 59 -5.42 0.56 3.79
CA GLY A 59 -6.75 1.14 3.58
C GLY A 59 -6.73 2.66 3.75
N LEU A 60 -7.75 3.35 3.23
CA LEU A 60 -7.82 4.83 3.27
C LEU A 60 -7.76 5.41 4.69
N PRO A 61 -8.53 4.92 5.69
CA PRO A 61 -8.49 5.50 7.04
C PRO A 61 -7.12 5.36 7.71
N LEU A 62 -6.42 4.23 7.51
CA LEU A 62 -5.08 4.04 8.05
C LEU A 62 -4.07 5.02 7.41
N ALA A 63 -4.21 5.27 6.11
CA ALA A 63 -3.31 6.16 5.40
C ALA A 63 -3.40 7.60 5.94
N SER A 64 -4.61 8.10 6.17
CA SER A 64 -4.84 9.42 6.78
C SER A 64 -4.25 9.50 8.19
N ASP A 65 -4.56 8.52 9.06
CA ASP A 65 -4.04 8.47 10.44
C ASP A 65 -2.51 8.53 10.50
N LEU A 66 -1.84 7.74 9.65
CA LEU A 66 -0.39 7.65 9.66
C LEU A 66 0.24 8.94 9.15
N LYS A 67 -0.38 9.57 8.15
CA LYS A 67 0.10 10.84 7.60
C LYS A 67 0.08 11.96 8.65
N GLU A 68 -0.97 12.03 9.47
CA GLU A 68 -1.05 12.97 10.60
C GLU A 68 0.09 12.78 11.62
N LYS A 69 0.65 11.57 11.68
CA LYS A 69 1.79 11.20 12.55
C LYS A 69 3.15 11.31 11.85
N HIS A 70 3.23 11.96 10.69
CA HIS A 70 4.45 12.04 9.86
C HIS A 70 4.97 10.66 9.42
N VAL A 71 4.05 9.71 9.19
CA VAL A 71 4.35 8.38 8.66
C VAL A 71 3.64 8.21 7.31
N PHE A 72 4.43 8.12 6.25
CA PHE A 72 3.92 7.96 4.91
C PHE A 72 3.74 6.49 4.56
N LEU A 73 2.57 6.11 4.10
CA LEU A 73 2.20 4.73 3.79
C LEU A 73 2.18 4.54 2.28
N THR A 74 2.81 3.48 1.80
CA THR A 74 2.67 2.98 0.43
C THR A 74 2.39 1.48 0.45
N GLY A 75 1.41 1.01 -0.30
CA GLY A 75 1.16 -0.42 -0.37
C GLY A 75 0.07 -0.82 -1.36
N THR A 76 -0.01 -2.11 -1.65
CA THR A 76 -1.16 -2.65 -2.38
C THR A 76 -2.39 -2.57 -1.51
N VAL A 77 -3.56 -2.26 -2.05
CA VAL A 77 -4.82 -2.16 -1.30
C VAL A 77 -5.90 -3.00 -1.97
N LEU A 78 -6.80 -3.58 -1.17
CA LEU A 78 -7.96 -4.30 -1.70
C LEU A 78 -8.98 -3.32 -2.30
N CYS A 79 -9.61 -3.71 -3.42
CA CYS A 79 -10.58 -2.85 -4.13
C CYS A 79 -11.77 -2.42 -3.28
N ASN A 80 -12.16 -3.20 -2.27
CA ASN A 80 -13.24 -2.85 -1.35
C ASN A 80 -12.82 -1.90 -0.21
N ARG A 81 -11.53 -1.54 -0.11
CA ARG A 81 -10.97 -0.66 0.93
C ARG A 81 -10.57 0.73 0.42
N ILE A 82 -10.87 1.00 -0.87
CA ILE A 82 -10.72 2.33 -1.49
C ILE A 82 -12.06 3.07 -1.58
N GLU A 83 -13.08 2.58 -0.87
CA GLU A 83 -14.40 3.22 -0.74
C GLU A 83 -15.00 3.64 -2.10
N ASN A 84 -15.52 4.87 -2.21
CA ASN A 84 -16.13 5.42 -3.42
C ASN A 84 -15.11 6.09 -4.35
N CYS A 85 -13.84 5.69 -4.31
CA CYS A 85 -12.82 6.23 -5.20
C CYS A 85 -13.25 5.96 -6.67
N PRO A 86 -13.37 7.01 -7.51
CA PRO A 86 -13.94 6.92 -8.86
C PRO A 86 -12.95 6.34 -9.88
N LEU A 87 -12.27 5.24 -9.53
CA LEU A 87 -11.39 4.51 -10.43
C LEU A 87 -12.19 3.56 -11.31
N LYS A 88 -11.73 3.39 -12.55
CA LYS A 88 -12.22 2.38 -13.47
C LYS A 88 -12.25 1.01 -12.80
N ASP A 89 -13.37 0.30 -12.94
CA ASP A 89 -13.58 -0.97 -12.23
C ASP A 89 -12.47 -1.99 -12.57
N ALA A 90 -12.12 -2.85 -11.62
CA ALA A 90 -11.03 -3.81 -11.82
C ALA A 90 -11.29 -4.73 -13.03
N LYS A 91 -12.56 -5.10 -13.27
CA LYS A 91 -12.94 -5.92 -14.42
C LYS A 91 -12.78 -5.19 -15.75
N GLU A 92 -13.01 -3.88 -15.76
CA GLU A 92 -12.85 -3.05 -16.96
C GLU A 92 -11.39 -2.73 -17.23
N CYS A 93 -10.62 -2.43 -16.17
CA CYS A 93 -9.17 -2.26 -16.25
C CYS A 93 -8.48 -3.52 -16.80
N GLN A 94 -8.95 -4.71 -16.44
CA GLN A 94 -8.41 -5.98 -16.96
C GLN A 94 -8.63 -6.17 -18.48
N LYS A 95 -9.62 -5.50 -19.06
CA LYS A 95 -9.86 -5.53 -20.52
C LYS A 95 -8.91 -4.61 -21.29
N GLU A 96 -8.30 -3.65 -20.61
CA GLU A 96 -7.34 -2.74 -21.21
C GLU A 96 -6.02 -3.42 -21.54
N ARG A 97 -5.21 -2.77 -22.38
CA ARG A 97 -3.86 -3.25 -22.66
C ARG A 97 -3.03 -3.36 -21.37
N ARG A 98 -2.09 -4.29 -21.37
CA ARG A 98 -1.11 -4.39 -20.28
C ARG A 98 -0.31 -3.09 -20.14
N GLY A 99 -0.09 -2.67 -18.90
CA GLY A 99 0.52 -1.39 -18.57
C GLY A 99 -0.47 -0.22 -18.54
N TYR A 100 -1.74 -0.45 -18.87
CA TYR A 100 -2.77 0.54 -18.60
C TYR A 100 -2.85 0.79 -17.10
N TYR A 101 -2.97 2.06 -16.73
CA TYR A 101 -3.26 2.47 -15.37
C TYR A 101 -4.31 3.58 -15.35
N ASP A 102 -4.99 3.66 -14.23
CA ASP A 102 -5.92 4.72 -13.86
C ASP A 102 -5.57 5.18 -12.45
N TYR A 103 -5.76 6.45 -12.14
CA TYR A 103 -5.41 6.98 -10.82
C TYR A 103 -6.32 8.10 -10.37
N GLN A 104 -6.47 8.21 -9.06
CA GLN A 104 -7.12 9.34 -8.41
C GLN A 104 -6.17 9.91 -7.36
N LEU A 105 -6.09 11.23 -7.31
CA LEU A 105 -5.43 11.96 -6.24
C LEU A 105 -6.52 12.67 -5.43
N ASP A 106 -6.54 12.41 -4.13
CA ASP A 106 -7.22 13.28 -3.18
C ASP A 106 -6.22 14.36 -2.76
N GLU A 107 -6.39 15.58 -3.29
CA GLU A 107 -5.52 16.72 -2.99
C GLU A 107 -5.68 17.21 -1.55
N THR A 108 -6.84 16.97 -0.93
CA THR A 108 -7.12 17.43 0.44
C THR A 108 -6.32 16.61 1.44
N ASN A 109 -6.40 15.28 1.32
CA ASN A 109 -5.66 14.38 2.20
C ASN A 109 -4.28 14.02 1.65
N GLY A 110 -3.97 14.41 0.40
CA GLY A 110 -2.77 14.04 -0.34
C GLY A 110 -2.57 12.53 -0.39
N ILE A 111 -3.61 11.80 -0.80
CA ILE A 111 -3.60 10.35 -0.97
C ILE A 111 -3.75 10.05 -2.46
N CYS A 112 -2.81 9.31 -3.03
CA CYS A 112 -2.88 8.80 -4.39
C CYS A 112 -3.30 7.33 -4.38
N VAL A 113 -4.34 7.00 -5.15
CA VAL A 113 -4.76 5.63 -5.40
C VAL A 113 -4.56 5.33 -6.88
N VAL A 114 -3.85 4.25 -7.19
CA VAL A 114 -3.50 3.87 -8.56
C VAL A 114 -3.99 2.45 -8.81
N ARG A 115 -4.64 2.23 -9.95
CA ARG A 115 -4.99 0.91 -10.44
C ARG A 115 -4.18 0.61 -11.70
N TRP A 116 -3.44 -0.48 -11.71
CA TRP A 116 -2.52 -0.83 -12.79
C TRP A 116 -2.76 -2.27 -13.27
N HIS A 117 -2.78 -2.45 -14.58
CA HIS A 117 -2.94 -3.75 -15.22
C HIS A 117 -1.57 -4.36 -15.58
N ASP A 118 -1.11 -5.32 -14.77
CA ASP A 118 0.07 -6.14 -15.07
C ASP A 118 -0.34 -7.52 -15.63
N ASN A 119 0.10 -8.63 -15.04
CA ASN A 119 -0.51 -9.96 -15.31
C ASN A 119 -1.91 -10.07 -14.70
N SER A 120 -2.16 -9.33 -13.63
CA SER A 120 -3.46 -9.12 -13.01
C SER A 120 -3.60 -7.64 -12.66
N VAL A 121 -4.83 -7.20 -12.42
CA VAL A 121 -5.07 -5.83 -11.95
C VAL A 121 -4.65 -5.71 -10.49
N VAL A 122 -3.82 -4.71 -10.20
CA VAL A 122 -3.35 -4.37 -8.86
C VAL A 122 -3.83 -2.96 -8.54
N THR A 123 -4.27 -2.75 -7.29
CA THR A 123 -4.56 -1.41 -6.78
C THR A 123 -3.52 -1.06 -5.71
N LEU A 124 -2.95 0.12 -5.79
CA LEU A 124 -1.95 0.68 -4.90
C LEU A 124 -2.52 1.95 -4.24
N LEU A 125 -2.10 2.21 -3.02
CA LEU A 125 -2.39 3.43 -2.28
C LEU A 125 -1.07 3.99 -1.74
N SER A 126 -0.88 5.29 -1.87
CA SER A 126 0.27 6.00 -1.32
C SER A 126 -0.11 7.37 -0.76
N THR A 127 0.47 7.76 0.38
CA THR A 127 0.44 9.14 0.91
C THR A 127 1.71 9.93 0.60
N GLU A 128 2.70 9.30 -0.04
CA GLU A 128 4.03 9.86 -0.32
C GLU A 128 4.26 10.10 -1.81
N HIS A 129 3.76 9.19 -2.64
CA HIS A 129 4.11 9.09 -4.04
C HIS A 129 2.87 9.31 -4.91
N GLY A 130 3.04 10.10 -5.98
CA GLY A 130 2.09 10.19 -7.08
C GLY A 130 2.46 9.25 -8.23
N VAL A 131 1.83 9.47 -9.39
CA VAL A 131 2.07 8.66 -10.59
C VAL A 131 3.23 9.14 -11.47
N GLN A 132 3.73 10.37 -11.28
CA GLN A 132 4.79 10.92 -12.11
C GLN A 132 6.16 10.91 -11.41
N PRO A 133 7.27 10.73 -12.15
CA PRO A 133 7.32 10.40 -13.58
C PRO A 133 7.02 8.92 -13.84
N ILE A 134 6.31 8.62 -14.93
CA ILE A 134 6.08 7.24 -15.39
C ILE A 134 7.40 6.63 -15.90
N GLN A 135 7.71 5.43 -15.43
CA GLN A 135 8.92 4.71 -15.79
C GLN A 135 8.59 3.35 -16.36
N THR A 136 9.36 2.94 -17.37
CA THR A 136 9.22 1.61 -17.95
C THR A 136 9.86 0.56 -17.06
N ALA A 137 9.10 -0.48 -16.74
CA ALA A 137 9.57 -1.65 -16.01
C ALA A 137 9.59 -2.89 -16.89
N ARG A 138 10.69 -3.66 -16.81
CA ARG A 138 10.82 -4.95 -17.51
C ARG A 138 10.12 -6.05 -16.70
N ARG A 139 8.97 -6.53 -17.17
CA ARG A 139 8.09 -7.48 -16.45
C ARG A 139 7.91 -8.77 -17.23
N TYR A 140 7.74 -9.89 -16.52
CA TYR A 140 7.44 -11.17 -17.16
C TYR A 140 5.95 -11.23 -17.53
N SER A 141 5.68 -11.56 -18.79
CA SER A 141 4.34 -11.78 -19.31
C SER A 141 3.96 -13.24 -19.30
N ALA A 142 2.94 -13.58 -18.49
CA ALA A 142 2.39 -14.93 -18.46
C ALA A 142 1.74 -15.32 -19.79
N ALA A 143 1.10 -14.37 -20.47
CA ALA A 143 0.45 -14.59 -21.77
C ALA A 143 1.47 -14.86 -22.90
N LEU A 144 2.57 -14.10 -22.93
CA LEU A 144 3.61 -14.22 -23.97
C LEU A 144 4.76 -15.15 -23.59
N LYS A 145 4.81 -15.58 -22.32
CA LYS A 145 5.91 -16.36 -21.70
C LYS A 145 7.29 -15.72 -21.91
N SER A 146 7.34 -14.39 -21.92
CA SER A 146 8.55 -13.61 -22.20
C SER A 146 8.58 -12.33 -21.37
N ARG A 147 9.75 -11.70 -21.25
CA ARG A 147 9.88 -10.39 -20.59
C ARG A 147 9.57 -9.28 -21.59
N ILE A 148 8.68 -8.39 -21.21
CA ILE A 148 8.27 -7.22 -21.98
C ILE A 148 8.47 -5.96 -21.14
N ASP A 149 8.55 -4.83 -21.83
CA ASP A 149 8.61 -3.51 -21.22
C ASP A 149 7.18 -2.98 -21.05
N VAL A 150 6.87 -2.58 -19.82
CA VAL A 150 5.53 -2.12 -19.42
C VAL A 150 5.69 -0.73 -18.80
N PRO A 151 4.87 0.26 -19.22
CA PRO A 151 4.76 1.55 -18.53
C PRO A 151 4.31 1.44 -17.09
#